data_AF-A0AAW1JVV5-F1
#
_entry.id   AF-A0AAW1JVV5-F1
#
_cell.length_a   1.000
_cell.length_b   1.000
_cell.length_c   1.000
_cell.angle_alpha   90.00
_cell.angle_beta   90.00
_cell.angle_gamma   90.00
#
_symmetry.space_group_name_H-M   'P 1'
#
loop_
_entity.id
_entity.type
_entity.pdbx_description
1 polymer ?
#
loop_
_entity_poly.entity_id
_entity_poly.type
_entity_poly.pdbx_seq_one_letter_code
_entity_poly.pdbx_strand_id
1 'polypeptide(L)'
;MAIIYTFQKYGVSSLKLSLMLLISIGLVFIYSIKRITDDYSFALGAPPDKYWVIFWRTIPMFSLFGFIFMIYQLQTIYEDEYERKVIAILSYIVSAFMILPVIIIFLAKCCTHVKYRTLGSLSRPSQKWGPYNPVKKQARKYFYPQRDLKYRTNSLNCNHSCMADSLKFDEEKRIHNLKVDTLAEYAHIEKPKYKIVSH
;
A
#
# COMPACT_ATOMS: atom_id res chain seq x y z
N MET A 1 -32.27 -12.90 19.93
CA MET A 1 -32.13 -11.77 18.96
C MET A 1 -31.45 -10.55 19.59
N ALA A 2 -31.90 -10.05 20.75
CA ALA A 2 -31.34 -8.86 21.40
C ALA A 2 -29.83 -8.97 21.77
N ILE A 3 -29.37 -10.14 22.24
CA ILE A 3 -27.96 -10.37 22.60
C ILE A 3 -27.04 -10.23 21.39
N ILE A 4 -27.35 -10.92 20.29
CA ILE A 4 -26.56 -10.88 19.04
C ILE A 4 -26.52 -9.46 18.48
N TYR A 5 -27.66 -8.76 18.48
CA TYR A 5 -27.73 -7.38 18.04
C TYR A 5 -26.85 -6.46 18.89
N THR A 6 -26.90 -6.60 20.22
CA THR A 6 -26.09 -5.81 21.16
C THR A 6 -24.60 -6.07 20.95
N PHE A 7 -24.20 -7.34 20.77
CA PHE A 7 -22.82 -7.72 20.48
C PHE A 7 -22.32 -7.16 19.15
N GLN A 8 -23.14 -7.22 18.09
CA GLN A 8 -22.81 -6.64 16.80
C GLN A 8 -22.68 -5.11 16.89
N LYS A 9 -23.62 -4.44 17.56
CA LYS A 9 -23.64 -2.99 17.71
C LYS A 9 -22.38 -2.49 18.42
N TYR A 10 -22.03 -3.07 19.57
CA TYR A 10 -20.93 -2.55 20.41
C TYR A 10 -19.59 -3.26 20.14
N GLY A 11 -19.56 -4.58 20.13
CA GLY A 11 -18.34 -5.36 19.92
C GLY A 11 -17.81 -5.24 18.49
N VAL A 12 -18.58 -5.71 17.51
CA VAL A 12 -18.12 -5.74 16.11
C VAL A 12 -17.83 -4.33 15.57
N SER A 13 -18.66 -3.33 15.88
CA SER A 13 -18.41 -1.96 15.46
C SER A 13 -17.15 -1.36 16.08
N SER A 14 -16.92 -1.56 17.38
CA SER A 14 -15.70 -1.05 18.05
C SER A 14 -14.43 -1.71 17.50
N LEU A 15 -14.47 -3.02 17.23
CA LEU A 15 -13.37 -3.74 16.58
C LEU A 15 -13.08 -3.17 15.19
N LYS A 16 -14.11 -2.99 14.36
CA LYS A 16 -13.99 -2.43 13.00
C LYS A 16 -13.38 -1.03 13.02
N LEU A 17 -13.88 -0.14 13.85
CA LEU A 17 -13.40 1.25 13.96
C LEU A 17 -11.95 1.30 14.45
N SER A 18 -11.61 0.48 15.45
CA SER A 18 -10.24 0.41 15.97
C SER A 18 -9.26 -0.11 14.92
N LEU A 19 -9.61 -1.18 14.19
CA LEU A 19 -8.79 -1.71 13.10
C LEU A 19 -8.65 -0.70 11.96
N MET A 20 -9.74 -0.04 11.57
CA MET A 20 -9.73 0.99 10.53
C MET A 20 -8.81 2.16 10.92
N LEU A 21 -8.85 2.60 12.19
CA LEU A 21 -7.94 3.61 12.71
C LEU A 21 -6.49 3.14 12.64
N LEU A 22 -6.16 1.96 13.19
CA LEU A 22 -4.80 1.41 13.19
C LEU A 22 -4.24 1.23 11.77
N ILE A 23 -5.03 0.68 10.86
CA ILE A 23 -4.64 0.47 9.45
C ILE A 23 -4.44 1.81 8.74
N SER A 24 -5.35 2.77 8.95
CA SER A 24 -5.24 4.10 8.33
C SER A 24 -3.99 4.84 8.81
N ILE A 25 -3.66 4.74 10.12
CA ILE A 25 -2.43 5.32 10.66
C ILE A 25 -1.21 4.63 10.04
N GLY A 26 -1.20 3.30 9.99
CA GLY A 26 -0.12 2.52 9.39
C GLY A 26 0.11 2.86 7.92
N LEU A 27 -0.96 2.96 7.12
CA LEU A 27 -0.84 3.27 5.70
C LEU A 27 -0.44 4.72 5.44
N VAL A 28 -1.08 5.68 6.10
CA VAL A 28 -0.90 7.10 5.77
C VAL A 28 0.37 7.66 6.41
N PHE A 29 0.66 7.31 7.66
CA PHE A 29 1.80 7.88 8.39
C PHE A 29 3.04 7.00 8.38
N ILE A 30 2.92 5.68 8.57
CA ILE A 30 4.09 4.78 8.58
C ILE A 30 4.56 4.48 7.15
N TYR A 31 3.65 4.10 6.26
CA TYR A 31 3.99 3.79 4.88
C TYR A 31 4.16 5.04 4.00
N SER A 32 3.48 6.14 4.36
CA SER A 32 3.40 7.42 3.63
C SER A 32 2.54 7.35 2.36
N ILE A 33 1.68 8.36 2.18
CA ILE A 33 0.90 8.57 0.95
C ILE A 33 1.77 8.60 -0.30
N LYS A 34 2.97 9.19 -0.22
CA LYS A 34 3.89 9.23 -1.36
C LYS A 34 4.21 7.82 -1.86
N ARG A 35 4.49 6.89 -0.95
CA ARG A 35 4.83 5.52 -1.32
C ARG A 35 3.63 4.77 -1.90
N ILE A 36 2.43 5.02 -1.39
CA ILE A 36 1.17 4.48 -1.95
C ILE A 36 1.00 4.97 -3.40
N THR A 37 1.15 6.26 -3.64
CA THR A 37 1.08 6.86 -4.99
C THR A 37 2.14 6.27 -5.92
N ASP A 38 3.36 6.06 -5.44
CA ASP A 38 4.45 5.47 -6.23
C ASP A 38 4.16 4.01 -6.59
N ASP A 39 3.62 3.22 -5.65
CA ASP A 39 3.23 1.83 -5.91
C ASP A 39 2.07 1.73 -6.88
N TYR A 40 1.06 2.59 -6.73
CA TYR A 40 -0.06 2.69 -7.66
C TYR A 40 0.44 3.01 -9.07
N SER A 41 1.35 3.99 -9.18
CA SER A 41 1.94 4.41 -10.45
C SER A 41 2.78 3.30 -11.09
N PHE A 42 3.51 2.54 -10.27
CA PHE A 42 4.28 1.39 -10.73
C PHE A 42 3.36 0.27 -11.26
N ALA A 43 2.26 0.01 -10.57
CA ALA A 43 1.33 -1.06 -10.92
C ALA A 43 0.48 -0.75 -12.15
N LEU A 44 -0.02 0.48 -12.26
CA LEU A 44 -0.98 0.88 -13.30
C LEU A 44 -0.36 1.73 -14.42
N GLY A 45 0.86 2.23 -14.23
CA GLY A 45 1.59 3.00 -15.24
C GLY A 45 1.18 4.47 -15.35
N ALA A 46 0.31 4.96 -14.48
CA ALA A 46 -0.11 6.35 -14.39
C ALA A 46 -0.29 6.75 -12.91
N PRO A 47 -0.05 8.02 -12.55
CA PRO A 47 -0.30 8.48 -11.20
C PRO A 47 -1.81 8.52 -10.92
N PRO A 48 -2.25 8.26 -9.68
CA PRO A 48 -3.64 8.41 -9.30
C PRO A 48 -4.06 9.88 -9.34
N ASP A 49 -5.33 10.15 -9.62
CA ASP A 49 -5.86 11.51 -9.61
C ASP A 49 -5.68 12.17 -8.23
N LYS A 50 -5.50 13.49 -8.24
CA LYS A 50 -5.34 14.29 -7.01
C LYS A 50 -6.52 14.09 -6.05
N TYR A 51 -7.73 13.88 -6.58
CA TYR A 51 -8.92 13.56 -5.80
C TYR A 51 -8.69 12.35 -4.88
N TRP A 52 -8.19 11.23 -5.41
CA TRP A 52 -7.92 10.01 -4.64
C TRP A 52 -6.81 10.20 -3.61
N VAL A 53 -5.76 10.94 -3.97
CA VAL A 53 -4.66 11.23 -3.06
C VAL A 53 -5.13 12.07 -1.86
N ILE A 54 -6.01 13.06 -2.09
CA ILE A 54 -6.62 13.86 -1.02
C ILE A 54 -7.55 12.98 -0.19
N PHE A 55 -8.39 12.17 -0.82
CA PHE A 55 -9.29 11.26 -0.12
C PHE A 55 -8.52 10.34 0.85
N TRP A 56 -7.46 9.68 0.40
CA TRP A 56 -6.65 8.80 1.27
C TRP A 56 -6.00 9.54 2.45
N ARG A 57 -5.59 10.80 2.26
CA ARG A 57 -5.06 11.64 3.36
C ARG A 57 -6.09 11.94 4.43
N THR A 58 -7.38 11.99 4.07
CA THR A 58 -8.47 12.29 5.01
C THR A 58 -8.97 11.07 5.76
N ILE A 59 -8.72 9.84 5.28
CA ILE A 59 -9.19 8.60 5.93
C ILE A 59 -8.83 8.53 7.43
N PRO A 60 -7.59 8.83 7.88
CA PRO A 60 -7.27 8.78 9.30
C PRO A 60 -8.10 9.74 10.15
N MET A 61 -8.46 10.92 9.62
CA MET A 61 -9.30 11.89 10.33
C MET A 61 -10.72 11.36 10.52
N PHE A 62 -11.32 10.78 9.47
CA PHE A 62 -12.65 10.17 9.57
C PHE A 62 -12.65 8.95 10.49
N SER A 63 -11.62 8.10 10.42
CA SER A 63 -11.45 6.96 11.34
C SER A 63 -11.34 7.41 12.79
N LEU A 64 -10.56 8.49 13.04
CA LEU A 64 -10.40 9.06 14.38
C LEU A 64 -11.72 9.64 14.90
N PHE A 65 -12.43 10.40 14.07
CA PHE A 65 -13.75 10.93 14.41
C PHE A 65 -14.73 9.82 14.77
N GLY A 66 -14.82 8.76 13.96
CA GLY A 66 -15.67 7.60 14.24
C GLY A 66 -15.27 6.88 15.54
N PHE A 67 -13.98 6.78 15.83
CA PHE A 67 -13.49 6.19 17.07
C PHE A 67 -13.85 7.04 18.31
N ILE A 68 -13.70 8.37 18.24
CA ILE A 68 -14.12 9.29 19.31
C ILE A 68 -15.63 9.22 19.53
N PHE A 69 -16.41 9.21 18.44
CA PHE A 69 -17.86 9.07 18.52
C PHE A 69 -18.28 7.75 19.17
N MET A 70 -17.55 6.65 18.89
CA MET A 70 -17.78 5.37 19.55
C MET A 70 -17.50 5.42 21.05
N ILE A 71 -16.45 6.11 21.49
CA ILE A 71 -16.18 6.34 22.93
C ILE A 71 -17.29 7.18 23.56
N TYR A 72 -17.79 8.20 22.87
CA TYR A 72 -18.92 8.99 23.36
C TYR A 72 -20.17 8.13 23.55
N GLN A 73 -20.47 7.24 22.59
CA GLN A 73 -21.58 6.29 22.70
C GLN A 73 -21.44 5.32 23.89
N LEU A 74 -20.22 5.03 24.36
CA LEU A 74 -20.01 4.22 25.57
C LEU A 74 -20.65 4.88 26.81
N GLN A 75 -20.70 6.21 26.88
CA GLN A 75 -21.32 6.93 28.00
C GLN A 75 -22.82 6.66 28.06
N THR A 76 -23.50 6.58 26.91
CA THR A 76 -24.94 6.31 26.84
C THR A 76 -25.32 4.90 27.28
N ILE A 77 -24.36 3.96 27.29
CA ILE A 77 -24.59 2.58 27.76
C ILE A 77 -24.86 2.56 29.26
N TYR A 78 -24.36 3.54 30.02
CA TYR A 78 -24.62 3.64 31.46
C TYR A 78 -26.10 3.92 31.80
N GLU A 79 -26.93 4.26 30.82
CA GLU A 79 -28.37 4.50 31.01
C GLU A 79 -29.24 3.27 30.66
N ASP A 80 -28.67 2.26 29.99
CA ASP A 80 -29.40 1.06 29.53
C ASP A 80 -29.81 0.08 30.66
N GLU A 81 -30.65 -0.91 30.34
CA GLU A 81 -30.97 -2.02 31.23
C GLU A 81 -29.72 -2.84 31.64
N TYR A 82 -29.72 -3.39 32.85
CA TYR A 82 -28.57 -4.11 33.42
C TYR A 82 -28.05 -5.24 32.53
N GLU A 83 -28.93 -6.06 31.95
CA GLU A 83 -28.50 -7.17 31.08
C GLU A 83 -27.80 -6.67 29.81
N ARG A 84 -28.32 -5.61 29.20
CA ARG A 84 -27.76 -5.01 27.98
C ARG A 84 -26.41 -4.38 28.25
N LYS A 85 -26.25 -3.72 29.41
CA LYS A 85 -24.98 -3.18 29.89
C LYS A 85 -23.90 -4.24 30.00
N VAL A 86 -24.21 -5.36 30.67
CA VAL A 86 -23.26 -6.46 30.85
C VAL A 86 -22.82 -7.01 29.49
N ILE A 87 -23.76 -7.27 28.57
CA ILE A 87 -23.44 -7.76 27.24
C ILE A 87 -22.58 -6.75 26.47
N ALA A 88 -22.89 -5.46 26.54
CA ALA A 88 -22.11 -4.43 25.87
C ALA A 88 -20.66 -4.37 26.39
N ILE A 89 -20.46 -4.36 27.71
CA ILE A 89 -19.12 -4.38 28.33
C ILE A 89 -18.33 -5.62 27.91
N LEU A 90 -18.94 -6.80 28.00
CA LEU A 90 -18.32 -8.06 27.55
C LEU A 90 -17.93 -8.00 26.07
N SER A 91 -18.77 -7.37 25.23
CA SER A 91 -18.49 -7.19 23.81
C SER A 91 -17.25 -6.32 23.57
N TYR A 92 -17.06 -5.25 24.34
CA TYR A 92 -15.84 -4.42 24.27
C TYR A 92 -14.59 -5.16 24.74
N ILE A 93 -14.70 -5.96 25.80
CA ILE A 93 -13.58 -6.80 26.29
C ILE A 93 -13.14 -7.77 25.20
N VAL A 94 -14.09 -8.45 24.54
CA VAL A 94 -13.79 -9.35 23.42
C VAL A 94 -13.09 -8.60 22.28
N SER A 95 -13.59 -7.42 21.90
CA SER A 95 -12.95 -6.58 20.88
C SER A 95 -11.53 -6.16 21.26
N ALA A 96 -11.30 -5.76 22.51
CA ALA A 96 -9.98 -5.40 23.01
C ALA A 96 -9.03 -6.59 22.98
N PHE A 97 -9.49 -7.78 23.37
CA PHE A 97 -8.72 -9.01 23.31
C PHE A 97 -8.31 -9.37 21.88
N MET A 98 -9.18 -9.13 20.88
CA MET A 98 -8.85 -9.34 19.46
C MET A 98 -7.79 -8.37 18.94
N ILE A 99 -7.73 -7.15 19.46
CA ILE A 99 -6.75 -6.13 19.05
C ILE A 99 -5.42 -6.30 19.79
N LEU A 100 -5.45 -6.86 21.00
CA LEU A 100 -4.30 -6.99 21.90
C LEU A 100 -3.05 -7.61 21.23
N PRO A 101 -3.12 -8.69 20.43
CA PRO A 101 -1.95 -9.24 19.75
C PRO A 101 -1.25 -8.23 18.83
N VAL A 102 -2.01 -7.38 18.13
CA VAL A 102 -1.45 -6.34 17.25
C VAL A 102 -0.62 -5.34 18.04
N ILE A 103 -1.15 -4.91 19.19
CA ILE A 103 -0.47 -3.97 20.10
C ILE A 103 0.77 -4.61 20.72
N ILE A 104 0.68 -5.86 21.20
CA ILE A 104 1.81 -6.59 21.79
C ILE A 104 2.94 -6.75 20.76
N ILE A 105 2.62 -7.20 19.53
CA ILE A 105 3.64 -7.37 18.48
C ILE A 105 4.27 -6.03 18.11
N PHE A 106 3.47 -4.97 17.99
CA PHE A 106 3.97 -3.63 17.71
C PHE A 106 4.93 -3.14 18.81
N LEU A 107 4.53 -3.22 20.08
CA LEU A 107 5.36 -2.82 21.21
C LEU A 107 6.63 -3.67 21.31
N ALA A 108 6.55 -4.98 21.14
CA ALA A 108 7.71 -5.86 21.15
C ALA A 108 8.72 -5.48 20.05
N LYS A 109 8.23 -5.14 18.85
CA LYS A 109 9.08 -4.63 17.77
C LYS A 109 9.69 -3.27 18.10
N CYS A 110 8.92 -2.33 18.65
CA CYS A 110 9.42 -1.04 19.10
C CYS A 110 10.54 -1.22 20.14
N CYS A 111 10.32 -2.01 21.20
CA CYS A 111 11.32 -2.31 22.22
C CYS A 111 12.59 -2.94 21.62
N THR A 112 12.44 -3.86 20.68
CA THR A 112 13.56 -4.48 19.96
C THR A 112 14.38 -3.43 19.20
N HIS A 113 13.73 -2.59 18.40
CA HIS A 113 14.41 -1.57 17.60
C HIS A 113 15.02 -0.45 18.46
N VAL A 114 14.39 -0.08 19.58
CA VAL A 114 14.97 0.84 20.57
C VAL A 114 16.26 0.26 21.16
N LYS A 115 16.22 -1.01 21.61
CA LYS A 115 17.39 -1.72 22.15
C LYS A 115 18.57 -1.74 21.16
N TYR A 116 18.29 -1.97 19.88
CA TYR A 116 19.30 -2.00 18.84
C TYR A 116 19.60 -0.64 18.19
N ARG A 117 19.02 0.48 18.70
CA ARG A 117 19.16 1.84 18.14
C ARG A 117 18.84 1.93 16.63
N THR A 118 17.92 1.10 16.16
CA THR A 118 17.50 1.03 14.75
C THR A 118 16.07 1.53 14.57
N LEU A 119 15.65 2.55 15.32
CA LEU A 119 14.31 3.15 15.21
C LEU A 119 13.98 3.60 13.78
N GLY A 120 14.95 4.14 13.04
CA GLY A 120 14.79 4.58 11.66
C GLY A 120 14.52 3.44 10.65
N SER A 121 14.67 2.17 11.05
CA SER A 121 14.31 1.02 10.20
C SER A 121 12.93 0.44 10.49
N LEU A 122 12.21 0.89 11.54
CA LEU A 122 10.84 0.45 11.83
C LEU A 122 9.85 0.74 10.71
N SER A 123 10.00 1.89 10.05
CA SER A 123 9.15 2.31 8.92
C SER A 123 9.63 1.76 7.57
N ARG A 124 10.73 1.00 7.56
CA ARG A 124 11.23 0.37 6.35
C ARG A 124 10.50 -0.96 6.13
N PRO A 125 9.97 -1.20 4.93
CA PRO A 125 9.35 -2.48 4.62
C PRO A 125 10.41 -3.58 4.67
N SER A 126 9.97 -4.81 4.97
CA SER A 126 10.84 -5.99 4.93
C SER A 126 11.50 -6.14 3.54
N GLN A 127 12.71 -6.70 3.48
CA GLN A 127 13.40 -6.96 2.21
C GLN A 127 12.59 -7.87 1.26
N LYS A 128 11.70 -8.69 1.82
CA LYS A 128 10.80 -9.57 1.04
C LYS A 128 9.60 -8.83 0.43
N TRP A 129 9.30 -7.61 0.90
CA TRP A 129 8.18 -6.79 0.42
C TRP A 129 8.28 -6.47 -1.08
N GLY A 130 7.14 -6.40 -1.75
CA GLY A 130 7.02 -6.12 -3.18
C GLY A 130 6.55 -7.32 -4.01
N PRO A 131 6.59 -7.20 -5.35
CA PRO A 131 6.13 -8.24 -6.28
C PRO A 131 6.79 -9.61 -6.03
N TYR A 132 6.07 -10.70 -6.29
CA TYR A 132 6.63 -12.05 -6.18
C TYR A 132 7.79 -12.28 -7.16
N ASN A 133 7.62 -11.87 -8.43
CA ASN A 133 8.63 -12.00 -9.46
C ASN A 133 9.89 -11.16 -9.13
N PRO A 134 11.10 -11.75 -9.09
CA PRO A 134 12.33 -11.07 -8.71
C PRO A 134 12.67 -9.90 -9.65
N VAL A 135 12.40 -10.03 -10.96
CA VAL A 135 12.63 -8.97 -11.96
C VAL A 135 11.73 -7.77 -11.67
N LYS A 136 10.43 -8.01 -11.44
CA LYS A 136 9.49 -6.94 -11.08
C LYS A 136 9.83 -6.29 -9.73
N LYS A 137 10.32 -7.09 -8.76
CA LYS A 137 10.79 -6.58 -7.47
C LYS A 137 12.02 -5.70 -7.62
N GLN A 138 12.96 -6.08 -8.48
CA GLN A 138 14.13 -5.26 -8.80
C GLN A 138 13.69 -3.97 -9.52
N ALA A 139 12.83 -4.06 -10.52
CA ALA A 139 12.28 -2.90 -11.23
C ALA A 139 11.60 -1.91 -10.25
N ARG A 140 10.83 -2.41 -9.27
CA ARG A 140 10.20 -1.56 -8.26
C ARG A 140 11.20 -0.80 -7.39
N LYS A 141 12.34 -1.42 -7.05
CA LYS A 141 13.41 -0.77 -6.24
C LYS A 141 14.05 0.41 -6.97
N TYR A 142 14.16 0.33 -8.29
CA TYR A 142 14.74 1.38 -9.14
C TYR A 142 13.70 2.29 -9.79
N PHE A 143 12.42 2.13 -9.46
CA PHE A 143 11.33 2.92 -10.02
C PHE A 143 11.31 4.32 -9.41
N TYR A 144 11.42 5.33 -10.28
CA TYR A 144 11.29 6.74 -9.95
C TYR A 144 10.15 7.34 -10.80
N PRO A 145 8.96 7.57 -10.22
CA PRO A 145 7.77 7.95 -10.98
C PRO A 145 7.98 9.17 -11.89
N GLN A 146 8.66 10.21 -11.40
CA GLN A 146 8.90 11.44 -12.17
C GLN A 146 9.72 11.20 -13.45
N ARG A 147 10.66 10.26 -13.41
CA ARG A 147 11.54 9.92 -14.52
C ARG A 147 10.88 8.90 -15.43
N ASP A 148 10.44 7.79 -14.86
CA ASP A 148 10.03 6.62 -15.61
C ASP A 148 8.65 6.80 -16.26
N LEU A 149 7.76 7.61 -15.68
CA LEU A 149 6.48 7.95 -16.31
C LEU A 149 6.67 8.96 -17.45
N LYS A 150 7.57 9.94 -17.29
CA LYS A 150 7.87 10.94 -18.33
C LYS A 150 8.36 10.29 -19.62
N TYR A 151 9.27 9.32 -19.51
CA TYR A 151 9.77 8.58 -20.68
C TYR A 151 8.74 7.63 -21.29
N ARG A 152 7.67 7.31 -20.57
CA ARG A 152 6.59 6.46 -21.06
C ARG A 152 5.52 7.26 -21.79
N THR A 153 5.25 8.49 -21.37
CA THR A 153 4.24 9.36 -21.98
C THR A 153 4.79 10.26 -23.06
N ASN A 154 6.04 10.71 -22.92
CA ASN A 154 6.66 11.64 -23.85
C ASN A 154 7.69 10.88 -24.69
N SER A 155 7.55 10.92 -26.01
CA SER A 155 8.65 10.60 -26.89
C SER A 155 9.80 11.56 -26.61
N LEU A 156 11.00 11.01 -26.45
CA LEU A 156 12.20 11.85 -26.33
C LEU A 156 12.54 12.38 -27.71
N ASN A 157 11.93 13.49 -28.09
CA ASN A 157 12.30 14.21 -29.30
C ASN A 157 13.59 14.97 -28.98
N CYS A 158 14.70 14.50 -29.53
CA CYS A 158 15.97 15.19 -29.40
C CYS A 158 16.09 16.21 -30.54
N ASN A 159 16.38 17.48 -30.22
CA ASN A 159 16.54 18.56 -31.22
C ASN A 159 17.90 18.52 -31.96
N HIS A 160 18.55 17.37 -31.98
CA HIS A 160 19.77 17.17 -32.75
C HIS A 160 19.56 15.98 -33.68
N SER A 161 20.34 15.89 -34.75
CA SER A 161 20.42 14.70 -35.60
C SER A 161 21.04 13.55 -34.80
N CYS A 162 20.27 12.98 -33.88
CA CYS A 162 20.64 11.82 -33.09
C CYS A 162 20.80 10.64 -34.05
N MET A 163 21.90 9.89 -33.94
CA MET A 163 21.95 8.58 -34.61
C MET A 163 20.79 7.68 -34.15
N ALA A 164 20.20 7.94 -32.98
CA ALA A 164 19.00 7.24 -32.50
C ALA A 164 17.76 7.38 -33.41
N ASP A 165 17.69 8.43 -34.25
CA ASP A 165 16.63 8.66 -35.25
C ASP A 165 17.12 8.37 -36.68
N SER A 166 18.29 7.72 -36.80
CA SER A 166 18.82 7.28 -38.08
C SER A 166 18.30 5.89 -38.42
N LEU A 167 18.01 5.66 -39.70
CA LEU A 167 17.64 4.33 -40.22
C LEU A 167 18.66 3.24 -39.84
N LYS A 168 19.94 3.61 -39.72
CA LYS A 168 21.02 2.70 -39.29
C LYS A 168 20.85 2.22 -37.85
N PHE A 169 20.39 3.08 -36.94
CA PHE A 169 20.15 2.68 -35.56
C PHE A 169 18.92 1.79 -35.42
N ASP A 170 17.85 2.06 -36.20
CA ASP A 170 16.69 1.17 -36.24
C ASP A 170 17.04 -0.22 -36.79
N GLU A 171 17.93 -0.27 -37.79
CA GLU A 171 18.46 -1.50 -38.33
C GLU A 171 19.31 -2.26 -37.30
N GLU A 172 20.26 -1.59 -36.63
CA GLU A 172 21.05 -2.18 -35.54
C GLU A 172 20.17 -2.66 -34.37
N LYS A 173 19.15 -1.89 -34.00
CA LYS A 173 18.18 -2.25 -32.96
C LYS A 173 17.36 -3.48 -33.36
N ARG A 174 16.94 -3.59 -34.63
CA ARG A 174 16.31 -4.82 -35.16
C ARG A 174 17.26 -6.00 -35.09
N ILE A 175 18.51 -5.86 -35.53
CA ILE A 175 19.52 -6.92 -35.49
C ILE A 175 19.79 -7.37 -34.05
N HIS A 176 19.90 -6.43 -33.12
CA HIS A 176 20.11 -6.72 -31.71
C HIS A 176 18.91 -7.44 -31.08
N ASN A 177 17.69 -6.99 -31.36
CA ASN A 177 16.47 -7.66 -30.89
C ASN A 177 16.34 -9.08 -31.46
N LEU A 178 16.68 -9.29 -32.74
CA LEU A 178 16.73 -10.62 -33.35
C LEU A 178 17.78 -11.52 -32.68
N LYS A 179 18.96 -11.00 -32.33
CA LYS A 179 19.98 -11.74 -31.58
C LYS A 179 19.52 -12.09 -30.17
N VAL A 180 18.82 -11.19 -29.49
CA VAL A 180 18.23 -11.47 -28.16
C VAL A 180 17.11 -12.49 -28.26
N ASP A 181 16.32 -12.44 -29.33
CA ASP A 181 15.23 -13.38 -29.60
C ASP A 181 15.73 -14.79 -29.89
N THR A 182 16.79 -14.94 -30.68
CA THR A 182 17.44 -16.25 -30.92
C THR A 182 18.07 -16.78 -29.63
N LEU A 183 18.76 -15.94 -28.86
CA LEU A 183 19.34 -16.34 -27.57
C LEU A 183 18.26 -16.75 -26.54
N ALA A 184 17.10 -16.10 -26.52
CA ALA A 184 15.98 -16.47 -25.65
C ALA A 184 15.32 -17.80 -26.07
N GLU A 185 15.29 -18.09 -27.37
CA GLU A 185 14.80 -19.35 -27.94
C GLU A 185 15.73 -20.53 -27.58
N TYR A 186 17.05 -20.32 -27.57
CA TYR A 186 18.02 -21.31 -27.08
C TYR A 186 18.05 -21.47 -25.56
N ALA A 187 17.62 -20.45 -24.79
CA ALA A 187 17.70 -20.47 -23.33
C ALA A 187 16.41 -20.90 -22.62
N HIS A 188 15.29 -21.15 -23.34
CA HIS A 188 13.96 -21.40 -22.76
C HIS A 188 13.52 -20.34 -21.73
N ILE A 189 13.91 -19.08 -21.90
CA ILE A 189 13.54 -17.98 -21.01
C ILE A 189 12.36 -17.21 -21.63
N GLU A 190 11.21 -17.17 -20.95
CA GLU A 190 10.05 -16.41 -21.42
C GLU A 190 10.35 -14.90 -21.54
N LYS A 191 10.07 -14.35 -22.73
CA LYS A 191 10.32 -12.94 -23.07
C LYS A 191 9.46 -11.97 -22.25
N PRO A 192 9.99 -10.80 -21.86
CA PRO A 192 9.14 -9.68 -21.47
C PRO A 192 8.39 -9.12 -22.69
N LYS A 193 7.05 -9.12 -22.63
CA LYS A 193 6.18 -8.57 -23.70
C LYS A 193 6.32 -7.04 -23.74
N TYR A 194 6.98 -6.51 -24.76
CA TYR A 194 6.92 -5.09 -25.09
C TYR A 194 5.88 -4.87 -26.19
N LYS A 195 4.91 -3.99 -25.94
CA LYS A 195 3.99 -3.50 -26.98
C LYS A 195 4.77 -2.54 -27.87
N ILE A 196 4.96 -2.93 -29.13
CA ILE A 196 5.44 -2.03 -30.17
C ILE A 196 4.25 -1.17 -30.57
N VAL A 197 4.35 0.15 -30.35
CA VAL A 197 3.38 1.12 -30.89
C VAL A 197 3.85 1.41 -32.32
N SER A 198 3.10 0.93 -33.30
CA SER A 198 3.26 1.31 -34.71
C SER A 198 2.70 2.72 -34.88
N HIS A 199 3.55 3.63 -35.38
CA HIS A 199 3.13 4.92 -35.91
C HIS A 199 2.47 4.76 -37.28
#